data_AF-A0A3B8J6G3-F1
#
_entry.id   AF-A0A3B8J6G3-F1
#
_cell.length_a   1.000
_cell.length_b   1.000
_cell.length_c   1.000
_cell.angle_alpha   90.00
_cell.angle_beta   90.00
_cell.angle_gamma   90.00
#
_symmetry.space_group_name_H-M   'P 1'
#
loop_
_entity.id
_entity.type
_entity.pdbx_description
1 polymer ?
#
loop_
_entity_poly.entity_id
_entity_poly.type
_entity_poly.pdbx_seq_one_letter_code
_entity_poly.pdbx_strand_id
1 'polypeptide(L)'
;MVLGSCATGKRALEQGNYYEAVTQAIERLRQNPDSKKATATLRDGYSLATKYYTDQITVANNSSDPFRYESIMNSYGSLNALYEAIQRCPACQKIIPNAREYTRQYEQVRMQAAEARYHAAMASLGENNR
;
A
#
# COMPACT_ATOMS: atom_id res chain seq x y z
N MET A 1 9.21 27.63 -21.40
CA MET A 1 7.99 26.79 -21.47
C MET A 1 8.45 25.37 -21.11
N VAL A 2 8.10 24.88 -19.90
CA VAL A 2 7.21 23.71 -19.69
C VAL A 2 8.03 22.39 -19.88
N LEU A 3 8.35 21.54 -18.89
CA LEU A 3 7.73 21.18 -17.60
C LEU A 3 8.74 20.59 -16.60
N GLY A 4 8.50 20.84 -15.32
CA GLY A 4 9.31 20.37 -14.20
C GLY A 4 9.27 18.86 -13.99
N SER A 5 10.46 18.27 -13.83
CA SER A 5 10.69 16.93 -13.27
C SER A 5 10.49 16.86 -11.74
N CYS A 6 9.85 17.86 -11.12
CA CYS A 6 9.57 17.91 -9.68
C CYS A 6 8.29 17.16 -9.27
N ALA A 7 7.97 16.04 -9.92
CA ALA A 7 6.88 15.15 -9.49
C ALA A 7 7.35 13.75 -9.11
N THR A 8 8.57 13.35 -9.52
CA THR A 8 9.06 11.98 -9.35
C THR A 8 9.72 11.74 -7.99
N GLY A 9 10.44 12.75 -7.46
CA GLY A 9 11.05 12.67 -6.12
C GLY A 9 10.00 12.57 -5.00
N LYS A 10 8.89 13.32 -5.10
CA LYS A 10 7.82 13.29 -4.08
C LYS A 10 7.04 11.97 -4.09
N ARG A 11 6.88 11.34 -5.26
CA ARG A 11 6.29 9.99 -5.40
C ARG A 11 7.20 8.88 -4.87
N ALA A 12 8.52 9.00 -4.99
CA ALA A 12 9.47 8.04 -4.42
C ALA A 12 9.66 8.20 -2.89
N LEU A 13 9.42 9.40 -2.34
CA LEU A 13 9.65 9.72 -0.93
C LEU A 13 8.51 9.30 0.02
N GLU A 14 7.27 9.23 -0.44
CA GLU A 14 6.12 8.92 0.44
C GLU A 14 5.80 7.42 0.50
N GLN A 15 6.12 6.67 -0.56
CA GLN A 15 5.75 5.26 -0.70
C GLN A 15 6.71 4.29 0.01
N GLY A 16 7.97 4.71 0.23
CA GLY A 16 9.01 3.91 0.88
C GLY A 16 9.16 4.20 2.37
N ASN A 17 9.12 5.47 2.79
CA ASN A 17 9.55 5.83 4.14
C ASN A 17 8.57 5.37 5.23
N TYR A 18 7.25 5.50 5.04
CA TYR A 18 6.29 5.07 6.07
C TYR A 18 6.24 3.55 6.22
N TYR A 19 6.21 2.81 5.10
CA TYR A 19 6.23 1.35 5.11
C TYR A 19 7.54 0.81 5.71
N GLU A 20 8.68 1.37 5.29
CA GLU A 20 9.98 1.00 5.82
C GLU A 20 10.11 1.34 7.30
N ALA A 21 9.67 2.54 7.72
CA ALA A 21 9.71 2.93 9.13
C ALA A 21 8.90 1.97 10.02
N VAL A 22 7.70 1.56 9.56
CA VAL A 22 6.86 0.60 10.29
C VAL A 22 7.53 -0.78 10.33
N THR A 23 7.97 -1.30 9.19
CA THR A 23 8.60 -2.63 9.13
C THR A 23 9.90 -2.68 9.94
N GLN A 24 10.74 -1.66 9.88
CA GLN A 24 11.92 -1.54 10.74
C GLN A 24 11.56 -1.45 12.23
N ALA A 25 10.49 -0.74 12.60
CA ALA A 25 10.03 -0.67 13.98
C ALA A 25 9.53 -2.04 14.47
N ILE A 26 8.80 -2.77 13.63
CA ILE A 26 8.36 -4.15 13.91
C ILE A 26 9.55 -5.08 14.12
N GLU A 27 10.55 -5.04 13.23
CA GLU A 27 11.77 -5.87 13.39
C GLU A 27 12.51 -5.55 14.70
N ARG A 28 12.63 -4.26 15.04
CA ARG A 28 13.21 -3.85 16.32
C ARG A 28 12.40 -4.37 17.52
N LEU A 29 11.07 -4.37 17.44
CA LEU A 29 10.20 -4.87 18.51
C LEU A 29 10.18 -6.40 18.61
N ARG A 30 10.46 -7.12 17.52
CA ARG A 30 10.69 -8.57 17.56
C ARG A 30 11.95 -8.93 18.34
N GLN A 31 12.99 -8.11 18.21
CA GLN A 31 14.28 -8.32 18.90
C GLN A 31 14.28 -7.74 20.32
N ASN A 32 13.64 -6.59 20.52
CA ASN A 32 13.54 -5.88 21.79
C ASN A 32 12.10 -5.38 22.00
N PRO A 33 11.23 -6.21 22.60
CA PRO A 33 9.82 -5.90 22.83
C PRO A 33 9.55 -4.62 23.62
N ASP A 34 10.48 -4.20 24.48
CA ASP A 34 10.33 -3.06 25.38
C ASP A 34 10.95 -1.76 24.83
N SER A 35 11.36 -1.77 23.56
CA SER A 35 11.94 -0.60 22.91
C SER A 35 10.94 0.56 22.82
N LYS A 36 11.12 1.58 23.67
CA LYS A 36 10.30 2.80 23.68
C LYS A 36 10.34 3.54 22.35
N LYS A 37 11.53 3.62 21.73
CA LYS A 37 11.72 4.27 20.42
C LYS A 37 10.96 3.52 19.33
N ALA A 38 11.11 2.20 19.25
CA ALA A 38 10.41 1.41 18.24
C ALA A 38 8.89 1.40 18.46
N THR A 39 8.43 1.41 19.72
CA THR A 39 7.01 1.58 20.06
C THR A 39 6.43 2.88 19.53
N ALA A 40 7.12 4.01 19.73
CA ALA A 40 6.69 5.31 19.21
C ALA A 40 6.67 5.30 17.67
N THR A 41 7.75 4.82 17.04
CA THR A 41 7.83 4.71 15.57
C THR A 41 6.73 3.82 15.00
N LEU A 42 6.39 2.71 15.66
CA LEU A 42 5.31 1.83 15.22
C LEU A 42 3.95 2.52 15.27
N ARG A 43 3.62 3.23 16.36
CA ARG A 43 2.33 3.96 16.47
C ARG A 43 2.18 5.02 15.39
N ASP A 44 3.16 5.91 15.30
CA ASP A 44 3.08 7.05 14.39
C ASP A 44 3.20 6.57 12.95
N GLY A 45 4.17 5.68 12.68
CA GLY A 45 4.41 5.11 11.37
C GLY A 45 3.20 4.33 10.84
N TYR A 46 2.55 3.51 11.67
CA TYR A 46 1.40 2.71 11.22
C TYR A 46 0.21 3.60 10.86
N SER A 47 -0.06 4.63 11.67
CA SER A 47 -1.11 5.61 11.39
C SER A 47 -0.86 6.34 10.06
N LEU A 48 0.38 6.83 9.86
CA LEU A 48 0.78 7.53 8.64
C LEU A 48 0.75 6.60 7.41
N ALA A 49 1.28 5.38 7.52
CA ALA A 49 1.25 4.41 6.44
C ALA A 49 -0.18 4.02 6.05
N THR A 50 -1.05 3.79 7.05
CA THR A 50 -2.46 3.47 6.81
C THR A 50 -3.15 4.62 6.07
N LYS A 51 -3.00 5.84 6.58
CA LYS A 51 -3.55 7.04 5.94
C LYS A 51 -3.06 7.16 4.49
N TYR A 52 -1.74 7.03 4.29
CA TYR A 52 -1.12 7.13 2.98
C TYR A 52 -1.75 6.15 1.98
N TYR A 53 -1.80 4.85 2.30
CA TYR A 53 -2.36 3.86 1.38
C TYR A 53 -3.87 4.02 1.17
N THR A 54 -4.63 4.46 2.18
CA THR A 54 -6.06 4.78 1.99
C THR A 54 -6.27 6.01 1.10
N ASP A 55 -5.39 7.01 1.19
CA ASP A 55 -5.42 8.17 0.30
C ASP A 55 -5.06 7.75 -1.13
N GLN A 56 -4.06 6.88 -1.32
CA GLN A 56 -3.73 6.33 -2.65
C GLN A 56 -4.90 5.57 -3.27
N ILE A 57 -5.61 4.74 -2.47
CA ILE A 57 -6.83 4.06 -2.91
C ILE A 57 -7.89 5.08 -3.35
N THR A 58 -8.08 6.15 -2.60
CA THR A 58 -9.05 7.21 -2.91
C THR A 58 -8.70 7.93 -4.21
N VAL A 59 -7.43 8.30 -4.38
CA VAL A 59 -6.92 8.94 -5.60
C VAL A 59 -7.09 8.02 -6.81
N ALA A 60 -6.73 6.74 -6.68
CA ALA A 60 -6.84 5.78 -7.77
C ALA A 60 -8.30 5.48 -8.13
N ASN A 61 -9.22 5.42 -7.15
CA ASN A 61 -10.66 5.27 -7.42
C ASN A 61 -11.23 6.43 -8.26
N ASN A 62 -10.72 7.64 -8.07
CA ASN A 62 -11.15 8.83 -8.83
C ASN A 62 -10.41 8.99 -10.16
N SER A 63 -9.43 8.13 -10.44
CA SER A 63 -8.66 8.17 -11.69
C SER A 63 -9.48 7.62 -12.86
N SER A 64 -9.25 8.18 -14.04
CA SER A 64 -9.71 7.66 -15.33
C SER A 64 -8.73 6.67 -15.97
N ASP A 65 -7.61 6.36 -15.31
CA ASP A 65 -6.63 5.37 -15.78
C ASP A 65 -7.30 3.98 -15.93
N PRO A 66 -7.23 3.34 -17.11
CA PRO A 66 -7.74 1.98 -17.33
C PRO A 66 -7.17 0.93 -16.37
N PHE A 67 -5.93 1.14 -15.88
CA PHE A 67 -5.24 0.23 -14.97
C PHE A 67 -5.28 0.69 -13.51
N ARG A 68 -6.15 1.64 -13.14
CA ARG A 68 -6.28 2.15 -11.76
C ARG A 68 -6.46 1.06 -10.71
N TYR A 69 -7.12 -0.05 -11.07
CA TYR A 69 -7.35 -1.19 -10.17
C TYR A 69 -6.04 -1.85 -9.71
N GLU A 70 -4.96 -1.80 -10.51
CA GLU A 70 -3.65 -2.27 -10.07
C GLU A 70 -3.07 -1.40 -8.95
N SER A 71 -3.23 -0.08 -9.06
CA SER A 71 -2.79 0.85 -8.01
C SER A 71 -3.56 0.65 -6.70
N ILE A 72 -4.89 0.45 -6.80
CA ILE A 72 -5.75 0.14 -5.65
C ILE A 72 -5.33 -1.21 -5.04
N MET A 73 -5.14 -2.25 -5.87
CA MET A 73 -4.71 -3.58 -5.44
C MET A 73 -3.37 -3.50 -4.69
N ASN A 74 -2.38 -2.81 -5.24
CA ASN A 74 -1.07 -2.64 -4.61
C ASN A 74 -1.18 -1.96 -3.24
N SER A 75 -2.01 -0.93 -3.12
CA SER A 75 -2.23 -0.22 -1.86
C SER A 75 -2.90 -1.11 -0.80
N TYR A 76 -3.90 -1.91 -1.18
CA TYR A 76 -4.47 -2.92 -0.29
C TYR A 76 -3.45 -4.00 0.08
N GLY A 77 -2.59 -4.41 -0.85
CA GLY A 77 -1.50 -5.34 -0.62
C GLY A 77 -0.53 -4.83 0.46
N SER A 78 -0.12 -3.56 0.37
CA SER A 78 0.74 -2.95 1.39
C SER A 78 0.06 -2.87 2.76
N LEU A 79 -1.22 -2.51 2.83
CA LEU A 79 -1.99 -2.49 4.07
C LEU A 79 -2.05 -3.90 4.72
N ASN A 80 -2.30 -4.93 3.90
CA ASN A 80 -2.33 -6.32 4.37
C ASN A 80 -0.93 -6.79 4.83
N ALA A 81 0.14 -6.42 4.12
CA ALA A 81 1.50 -6.75 4.53
C ALA A 81 1.86 -6.14 5.90
N LEU A 82 1.43 -4.89 6.16
CA LEU A 82 1.60 -4.26 7.47
C LEU A 82 0.78 -4.97 8.56
N TYR A 83 -0.49 -5.28 8.27
CA TYR A 83 -1.35 -6.05 9.17
C TYR A 83 -0.69 -7.37 9.55
N GLU A 84 -0.26 -8.15 8.58
CA GLU A 84 0.41 -9.43 8.80
C GLU A 84 1.71 -9.30 9.59
N ALA A 85 2.52 -8.28 9.29
CA ALA A 85 3.77 -8.04 10.02
C ALA A 85 3.51 -7.77 11.52
N ILE A 86 2.44 -7.02 11.83
CA ILE A 86 1.96 -6.78 13.19
C ILE A 86 1.45 -8.08 13.83
N GLN A 87 0.65 -8.88 13.13
CA GLN A 87 0.13 -10.15 13.65
C GLN A 87 1.24 -11.15 14.00
N ARG A 88 2.35 -11.13 13.26
CA ARG A 88 3.55 -11.95 13.54
C ARG A 88 4.47 -11.38 14.63
N CYS A 89 4.04 -10.32 15.34
CA CYS A 89 4.82 -9.66 16.39
C CYS A 89 3.95 -9.45 17.65
N PRO A 90 4.06 -10.30 18.69
CA PRO A 90 3.23 -10.19 19.89
C PRO A 90 3.33 -8.85 20.62
N ALA A 91 4.52 -8.23 20.64
CA ALA A 91 4.70 -6.89 21.21
C ALA A 91 3.96 -5.83 20.38
N CYS A 92 4.00 -5.95 19.05
CA CYS A 92 3.34 -5.05 18.12
C CYS A 92 1.82 -5.13 18.22
N GLN A 93 1.24 -6.33 18.43
CA GLN A 93 -0.20 -6.50 18.67
C GLN A 93 -0.69 -5.74 19.91
N LYS A 94 0.13 -5.67 20.98
CA LYS A 94 -0.21 -4.86 22.16
C LYS A 94 -0.20 -3.35 21.88
N ILE A 95 0.63 -2.92 20.92
CA ILE A 95 0.78 -1.52 20.54
C ILE A 95 -0.33 -1.10 19.55
N ILE A 96 -0.66 -1.98 18.60
CA ILE A 96 -1.67 -1.79 17.56
C ILE A 96 -2.72 -2.92 17.65
N PRO A 97 -3.59 -2.91 18.67
CA PRO A 97 -4.56 -4.00 18.88
C PRO A 97 -5.63 -4.08 17.79
N ASN A 98 -5.90 -2.95 17.13
CA ASN A 98 -6.97 -2.82 16.14
C ASN A 98 -6.41 -2.74 14.70
N ALA A 99 -5.30 -3.45 14.43
CA ALA A 99 -4.77 -3.52 13.08
C ALA A 99 -5.84 -4.11 12.13
N ARG A 100 -6.12 -3.42 11.02
CA ARG A 100 -7.19 -3.80 10.11
C ARG A 100 -6.68 -4.60 8.92
N GLU A 101 -7.35 -5.70 8.62
CA GLU A 101 -7.17 -6.45 7.38
C GLU A 101 -8.04 -5.90 6.24
N TYR A 102 -7.58 -6.08 5.02
CA TYR A 102 -8.23 -5.67 3.78
C TYR A 102 -8.21 -6.79 2.71
N THR A 103 -8.07 -8.05 3.13
CA THR A 103 -7.94 -9.21 2.23
C THR A 103 -9.14 -9.33 1.27
N ARG A 104 -10.38 -9.12 1.77
CA ARG A 104 -11.57 -9.18 0.91
C ARG A 104 -11.55 -8.11 -0.18
N GLN A 105 -11.17 -6.88 0.17
CA GLN A 105 -11.07 -5.77 -0.76
C GLN A 105 -9.94 -5.98 -1.76
N TYR A 106 -8.80 -6.52 -1.31
CA TYR A 106 -7.70 -6.91 -2.18
C TYR A 106 -8.16 -7.91 -3.24
N GLU A 107 -8.83 -8.99 -2.84
CA GLU A 107 -9.30 -10.03 -3.77
C GLU A 107 -10.32 -9.49 -4.78
N GLN A 108 -11.25 -8.65 -4.33
CA GLN A 108 -12.22 -8.02 -5.22
C GLN A 108 -11.52 -7.16 -6.29
N VAL A 109 -10.58 -6.32 -5.88
CA VAL A 109 -9.87 -5.43 -6.81
C VAL A 109 -8.90 -6.20 -7.69
N ARG A 110 -8.31 -7.29 -7.20
CA ARG A 110 -7.46 -8.19 -8.00
C ARG A 110 -8.21 -8.74 -9.21
N MET A 111 -9.48 -9.13 -9.03
CA MET A 111 -10.33 -9.57 -10.15
C MET A 111 -10.58 -8.43 -11.15
N GLN A 112 -10.86 -7.21 -10.67
CA GLN A 112 -11.08 -6.04 -11.53
C GLN A 112 -9.81 -5.65 -12.32
N ALA A 113 -8.63 -5.76 -11.70
CA ALA A 113 -7.36 -5.52 -12.37
C ALA A 113 -7.10 -6.56 -13.48
N ALA A 114 -7.40 -7.83 -13.22
CA ALA A 114 -7.29 -8.89 -14.22
C ALA A 114 -8.25 -8.68 -15.40
N GLU A 115 -9.50 -8.28 -15.12
CA GLU A 115 -10.49 -7.94 -16.15
C GLU A 115 -10.03 -6.74 -17.00
N ALA A 116 -9.53 -5.68 -16.38
CA ALA A 116 -8.98 -4.51 -17.09
C ALA A 116 -7.83 -4.89 -18.03
N ARG A 117 -6.91 -5.75 -17.58
CA ARG A 117 -5.82 -6.28 -18.41
C ARG A 117 -6.34 -7.11 -19.58
N TYR A 118 -7.32 -7.97 -19.34
CA TYR A 118 -7.94 -8.78 -20.38
C TYR A 118 -8.58 -7.90 -21.47
N HIS A 119 -9.35 -6.88 -21.08
CA HIS A 119 -9.95 -5.94 -22.03
C HIS A 119 -8.92 -5.16 -22.83
N ALA A 120 -7.86 -4.66 -22.17
CA ALA A 120 -6.77 -3.96 -22.85
C ALA A 120 -6.08 -4.88 -23.88
N ALA A 121 -5.79 -6.12 -23.50
CA ALA A 121 -5.21 -7.10 -24.41
C ALA A 121 -6.11 -7.37 -25.62
N MET A 122 -7.41 -7.52 -25.41
CA MET A 122 -8.35 -7.75 -26.50
C MET A 122 -8.48 -6.57 -27.46
N ALA A 123 -8.48 -5.34 -26.93
CA ALA A 123 -8.49 -4.13 -27.74
C ALA A 123 -7.26 -4.05 -28.65
N SER A 124 -6.06 -4.32 -28.10
CA SER A 124 -4.83 -4.33 -28.89
C SER A 124 -4.79 -5.41 -29.97
N LEU A 125 -5.34 -6.60 -29.70
CA LEU A 125 -5.46 -7.66 -30.72
C LEU A 125 -6.44 -7.30 -31.83
N GLY A 126 -7.53 -6.60 -31.50
CA GLY A 126 -8.53 -6.14 -32.47
C GLY A 126 -8.04 -5.00 -33.37
N GLU A 127 -7.18 -4.11 -32.85
CA GLU A 127 -6.52 -3.06 -33.65
C GLU A 127 -5.51 -3.61 -34.65
N ASN A 128 -4.81 -4.70 -34.30
CA ASN A 128 -3.79 -5.29 -35.18
C ASN A 128 -4.38 -6.11 -36.35
N ASN A 129 -5.71 -6.29 -36.37
CA ASN A 129 -6.46 -7.00 -37.41
C ASN A 129 -7.23 -6.04 -38.35
N ARG A 130 -6.94 -4.73 -38.33
CA ARG A 130 -7.51 -3.71 -39.23
C ARG A 130 -6.41 -3.04 -40.04
#